data_AF-A0A372GNB3-F1
#
_entry.id   AF-A0A372GNB3-F1
#
_cell.length_a   1.000
_cell.length_b   1.000
_cell.length_c   1.000
_cell.angle_alpha   90.00
_cell.angle_beta   90.00
_cell.angle_gamma   90.00
#
_symmetry.space_group_name_H-M   'P 1'
#
loop_
_entity.id
_entity.type
_entity.pdbx_description
1 polymer ?
#
loop_
_entity_poly.entity_id
_entity_poly.type
_entity_poly.pdbx_seq_one_letter_code
_entity_poly.pdbx_strand_id
1 'polypeptide(L)'
;MYGHFYYPPECRMSAADDLRPEDSFWNLIAIYLRTERLRRGLSQSQVAEIIQADKQRVANTEAGRLHMTSVQAEQLDEAWGTLFRVLRKYAVALGRDQEWWKQLIDFETGALIVKVYVSQFIPIPFQTEAYARHQLIAGRVIRDIDAAVQGRMERTKLLLGQLPKLEIWVLIDEEALDPPIPVEDKREQLQVLLDLTERTSVRVVPERTWHIGSDGDFELITTSFGANLAYMWAQLGGRLVHDAVEVREMALRFDRIGAKALTEDSSRELIRQRLERLQ
;
A
#
# COMPACT_ATOMS: atom_id res chain seq x y z
N MET A 1 17.50 -24.42 -58.00
CA MET A 1 18.17 -23.98 -56.76
C MET A 1 17.25 -22.99 -56.06
N TYR A 2 16.40 -23.46 -55.13
CA TYR A 2 15.87 -22.69 -54.00
C TYR A 2 15.38 -23.72 -52.98
N GLY A 3 16.19 -23.94 -51.95
CA GLY A 3 15.88 -24.86 -50.86
C GLY A 3 14.89 -24.21 -49.89
N HIS A 4 13.77 -24.87 -49.63
CA HIS A 4 12.89 -24.54 -48.52
C HIS A 4 13.60 -24.89 -47.21
N PHE A 5 13.98 -23.86 -46.45
CA PHE A 5 14.36 -24.01 -45.05
C PHE A 5 13.10 -24.35 -44.25
N TYR A 6 13.05 -25.58 -43.75
CA TYR A 6 12.06 -26.03 -42.79
C TYR A 6 12.44 -25.44 -41.42
N TYR A 7 11.74 -24.40 -40.97
CA TYR A 7 11.83 -23.95 -39.58
C TYR A 7 10.96 -24.86 -38.72
N PRO A 8 11.48 -25.49 -37.65
CA PRO A 8 10.66 -26.25 -36.73
C PRO A 8 9.67 -25.32 -36.01
N PRO A 9 8.48 -25.82 -35.63
CA PRO A 9 7.49 -25.01 -34.91
C PRO A 9 8.10 -24.50 -33.60
N GLU A 10 7.96 -23.20 -33.37
CA GLU A 10 8.32 -22.52 -32.13
C GLU A 10 7.80 -23.34 -30.94
N CYS A 11 8.73 -23.80 -30.09
CA CYS A 11 8.38 -24.41 -28.82
C CYS A 11 7.61 -23.36 -28.03
N ARG A 12 6.27 -23.49 -27.93
CA ARG A 12 5.45 -22.61 -27.11
C ARG A 12 5.99 -22.67 -25.68
N MET A 13 6.74 -21.64 -25.28
CA MET A 13 7.15 -21.44 -23.91
C MET A 13 5.88 -21.39 -23.05
N SER A 14 5.82 -22.25 -22.04
CA SER A 14 4.68 -22.27 -21.13
C SER A 14 4.75 -21.04 -20.24
N ALA A 15 3.62 -20.55 -19.71
CA ALA A 15 3.62 -19.43 -18.76
C ALA A 15 4.48 -19.69 -17.51
N ALA A 16 4.82 -20.95 -17.22
CA ALA A 16 5.74 -21.34 -16.15
C ALA A 16 7.23 -21.16 -16.52
N ASP A 17 7.56 -21.00 -17.80
CA ASP A 17 8.91 -20.74 -18.32
C ASP A 17 9.27 -19.24 -18.27
N ASP A 18 8.26 -18.37 -18.27
CA ASP A 18 8.44 -16.90 -18.25
C ASP A 18 8.58 -16.32 -16.84
N LEU A 19 8.38 -17.14 -15.79
CA LEU A 19 8.49 -16.67 -14.41
C LEU A 19 9.94 -16.37 -14.04
N ARG A 20 10.16 -15.21 -13.43
CA ARG A 20 11.46 -14.84 -12.86
C ARG A 20 11.41 -14.91 -11.33
N PRO A 21 12.39 -15.56 -10.67
CA PRO A 21 12.40 -15.73 -9.22
C PRO A 21 12.57 -14.40 -8.46
N GLU A 22 13.23 -13.40 -9.05
CA GLU A 22 13.46 -12.08 -8.48
C GLU A 22 12.21 -11.19 -8.40
N ASP A 23 11.19 -11.46 -9.23
CA ASP A 23 9.98 -10.63 -9.29
C ASP A 23 9.08 -10.81 -8.05
N SER A 24 9.11 -11.99 -7.42
CA SER A 24 8.27 -12.30 -6.26
C SER A 24 8.71 -13.59 -5.57
N PHE A 25 8.61 -13.65 -4.25
CA PHE A 25 8.76 -14.90 -3.50
C PHE A 25 7.76 -15.98 -3.93
N TRP A 26 6.59 -15.59 -4.43
CA TRP A 26 5.63 -16.55 -4.99
C TRP A 26 6.12 -17.14 -6.32
N ASN A 27 6.80 -16.34 -7.15
CA ASN A 27 7.45 -16.85 -8.36
C ASN A 27 8.61 -17.77 -8.00
N LEU A 28 9.44 -17.41 -7.01
CA LEU A 28 10.48 -18.29 -6.48
C LEU A 28 9.90 -19.64 -6.01
N ILE A 29 8.79 -19.63 -5.27
CA ILE A 29 8.11 -20.86 -4.81
C ILE A 29 7.59 -21.67 -6.01
N ALA A 30 6.99 -21.04 -7.01
CA ALA A 30 6.48 -21.71 -8.21
C ALA A 30 7.61 -22.39 -9.01
N ILE A 31 8.71 -21.67 -9.24
CA ILE A 31 9.91 -22.18 -9.92
C ILE A 31 10.55 -23.31 -9.10
N TYR A 32 10.64 -23.14 -7.78
CA TYR A 32 11.20 -24.15 -6.88
C TYR A 32 10.35 -25.42 -6.87
N LEU A 33 9.02 -25.31 -6.83
CA LEU A 33 8.10 -26.44 -6.96
C LEU A 33 8.34 -27.22 -8.26
N ARG A 34 8.40 -26.50 -9.39
CA ARG A 34 8.65 -27.11 -10.69
C ARG A 34 10.02 -27.79 -10.74
N THR A 35 11.04 -27.16 -10.17
CA THR A 35 12.41 -27.67 -10.12
C THR A 35 12.49 -28.95 -9.30
N GLU A 36 11.93 -28.98 -8.09
CA GLU A 36 11.93 -30.15 -7.23
C GLU A 36 11.11 -31.30 -7.81
N ARG A 37 10.00 -31.00 -8.51
CA ARG A 37 9.20 -31.99 -9.25
C ARG A 37 10.02 -32.63 -10.37
N LEU A 38 10.65 -31.82 -11.22
CA LEU A 38 11.45 -32.31 -12.35
C LEU A 38 12.67 -33.11 -11.87
N ARG A 39 13.34 -32.65 -10.82
CA ARG A 39 14.46 -33.36 -10.19
C ARG A 39 14.08 -34.76 -9.70
N ARG A 40 12.82 -34.97 -9.29
CA ARG A 40 12.28 -36.27 -8.84
C ARG A 40 11.64 -37.08 -9.97
N GLY A 41 11.61 -36.55 -11.20
CA GLY A 41 10.97 -37.22 -12.35
C GLY A 41 9.45 -37.35 -12.21
N LEU A 42 8.81 -36.52 -11.38
CA LEU A 42 7.37 -36.61 -11.12
C LEU A 42 6.55 -35.84 -12.16
N SER A 43 5.41 -36.40 -12.54
CA SER A 43 4.37 -35.69 -13.29
C SER A 43 3.59 -34.74 -12.38
N GLN A 44 2.93 -33.73 -12.98
CA GLN A 44 2.07 -32.82 -12.21
C GLN A 44 0.92 -33.55 -11.51
N SER A 45 0.40 -34.63 -12.09
CA SER A 45 -0.65 -35.46 -11.45
C SER A 45 -0.13 -36.17 -10.19
N GLN A 46 1.10 -36.70 -10.22
CA GLN A 46 1.70 -37.35 -9.05
C GLN A 46 2.00 -36.35 -7.93
N VAL A 47 2.40 -35.11 -8.27
CA VAL A 47 2.50 -34.05 -7.25
C VAL A 47 1.14 -33.71 -6.67
N ALA A 48 0.09 -33.71 -7.50
CA ALA A 48 -1.27 -33.43 -7.07
C ALA A 48 -1.77 -34.45 -6.04
N GLU A 49 -1.41 -35.73 -6.19
CA GLU A 49 -1.69 -36.79 -5.20
C GLU A 49 -1.04 -36.50 -3.84
N ILE A 50 0.23 -36.05 -3.82
CA ILE A 50 0.96 -35.70 -2.60
C ILE A 50 0.25 -34.57 -1.85
N ILE A 51 -0.17 -33.54 -2.58
CA ILE A 51 -0.80 -32.36 -1.99
C ILE A 51 -2.34 -32.45 -1.90
N GLN A 52 -2.89 -33.64 -2.15
CA GLN A 52 -4.33 -33.95 -2.14
C GLN A 52 -5.16 -32.94 -2.98
N ALA A 53 -4.70 -32.66 -4.19
CA ALA A 53 -5.34 -31.72 -5.12
C ALA A 53 -5.45 -32.31 -6.53
N ASP A 54 -5.99 -31.53 -7.47
CA ASP A 54 -6.01 -31.88 -8.89
C ASP A 54 -4.74 -31.40 -9.63
N LYS A 55 -4.51 -31.98 -10.81
CA LYS A 55 -3.37 -31.62 -11.69
C LYS A 55 -3.36 -30.13 -12.06
N GLN A 56 -4.54 -29.53 -12.28
CA GLN A 56 -4.66 -28.14 -12.70
C GLN A 56 -4.19 -27.17 -11.61
N ARG A 57 -4.41 -27.51 -10.33
CA ARG A 57 -3.89 -26.78 -9.17
C ARG A 57 -2.36 -26.73 -9.21
N VAL A 58 -1.69 -27.86 -9.47
CA VAL A 58 -0.23 -27.92 -9.59
C VAL A 58 0.23 -27.09 -10.79
N ALA A 59 -0.40 -27.26 -11.96
CA ALA A 59 -0.04 -26.52 -13.17
C ALA A 59 -0.20 -25.00 -12.99
N ASN A 60 -1.28 -24.53 -12.36
CA ASN A 60 -1.50 -23.13 -12.07
C ASN A 60 -0.55 -22.58 -11.00
N THR A 61 -0.11 -23.42 -10.06
CA THR A 61 0.89 -23.05 -9.05
C THR A 61 2.27 -22.88 -9.70
N GLU A 62 2.68 -23.83 -10.56
CA GLU A 62 3.94 -23.74 -11.32
C GLU A 62 3.95 -22.57 -12.32
N ALA A 63 2.78 -22.15 -12.80
CA ALA A 63 2.61 -20.99 -13.67
C ALA A 63 2.42 -19.67 -12.91
N GLY A 64 2.54 -19.65 -11.57
CA GLY A 64 2.44 -18.43 -10.76
C GLY A 64 1.03 -17.84 -10.64
N ARG A 65 -0.01 -18.52 -11.15
CA ARG A 65 -1.41 -18.06 -11.13
C ARG A 65 -2.11 -18.36 -9.81
N LEU A 66 -1.58 -19.31 -9.04
CA LEU A 66 -2.15 -19.76 -7.78
C LEU A 66 -1.05 -19.93 -6.74
N HIS A 67 -1.30 -19.41 -5.54
CA HIS A 67 -0.37 -19.54 -4.43
C HIS A 67 -0.60 -20.86 -3.68
N MET A 68 0.49 -21.50 -3.28
CA MET A 68 0.49 -22.71 -2.45
C MET A 68 -0.09 -22.42 -1.06
N THR A 69 -0.98 -23.29 -0.58
CA THR A 69 -1.53 -23.16 0.78
C THR A 69 -0.53 -23.62 1.84
N SER A 70 -0.80 -23.33 3.12
CA SER A 70 0.05 -23.83 4.22
C SER A 70 0.05 -25.35 4.31
N VAL A 71 -1.12 -25.97 4.10
CA VAL A 71 -1.28 -27.43 4.13
C VAL A 71 -0.50 -28.09 3.00
N GLN A 72 -0.60 -27.55 1.78
CA GLN A 72 0.15 -28.07 0.62
C GLN A 72 1.67 -27.94 0.82
N ALA A 73 2.12 -26.84 1.42
CA ALA A 73 3.54 -26.64 1.73
C ALA A 73 4.03 -27.66 2.77
N GLU A 74 3.22 -27.96 3.79
CA GLU A 74 3.54 -28.97 4.81
C GLU A 74 3.59 -30.38 4.22
N GLN A 75 2.62 -30.76 3.40
CA GLN A 75 2.59 -32.05 2.71
C GLN A 75 3.82 -32.26 1.81
N LEU A 76 4.25 -31.22 1.09
CA LEU A 76 5.45 -31.28 0.26
C LEU A 76 6.73 -31.37 1.10
N ASP A 77 6.82 -30.61 2.19
CA ASP A 77 7.99 -30.64 3.07
C ASP A 77 8.11 -32.00 3.78
N GLU A 78 7.01 -32.60 4.21
CA GLU A 78 6.97 -33.97 4.76
C GLU A 78 7.37 -35.02 3.72
N ALA A 79 6.86 -34.90 2.49
CA ALA A 79 7.14 -35.86 1.43
C ALA A 79 8.58 -35.75 0.88
N TRP A 80 9.13 -34.53 0.81
CA TRP A 80 10.34 -34.24 0.02
C TRP A 80 11.51 -33.70 0.83
N GLY A 81 11.33 -33.38 2.11
CA GLY A 81 12.38 -32.80 2.97
C GLY A 81 12.77 -31.38 2.56
N THR A 82 11.84 -30.62 1.98
CA THR A 82 12.05 -29.27 1.46
C THR A 82 11.73 -28.19 2.51
N LEU A 83 11.71 -26.92 2.09
CA LEU A 83 11.45 -25.75 2.94
C LEU A 83 10.27 -24.88 2.41
N PHE A 84 9.28 -25.46 1.73
CA PHE A 84 8.11 -24.74 1.22
C PHE A 84 7.35 -24.01 2.33
N ARG A 85 7.24 -24.59 3.53
CA ARG A 85 6.57 -23.96 4.67
C ARG A 85 7.28 -22.68 5.09
N VAL A 86 8.62 -22.68 5.08
CA VAL A 86 9.45 -21.51 5.41
C VAL A 86 9.38 -20.47 4.30
N LEU A 87 9.58 -20.88 3.05
CA LEU A 87 9.50 -20.00 1.88
C LEU A 87 8.13 -19.31 1.81
N ARG A 88 7.04 -20.06 2.05
CA ARG A 88 5.69 -19.51 2.10
C ARG A 88 5.52 -18.50 3.24
N LYS A 89 6.08 -18.78 4.43
CA LYS A 89 6.04 -17.83 5.55
C LYS A 89 6.69 -16.51 5.13
N TYR A 90 7.86 -16.54 4.49
CA TYR A 90 8.49 -15.34 3.95
C TYR A 90 7.66 -14.69 2.84
N ALA A 91 7.10 -15.46 1.89
CA ALA A 91 6.27 -14.90 0.83
C ALA A 91 5.03 -14.16 1.36
N VAL A 92 4.38 -14.70 2.41
CA VAL A 92 3.24 -14.05 3.08
C VAL A 92 3.69 -12.88 3.95
N ALA A 93 4.80 -13.05 4.67
CA ALA A 93 5.30 -12.07 5.64
C ALA A 93 6.03 -10.88 4.99
N LEU A 94 6.53 -11.02 3.77
CA LEU A 94 7.14 -9.95 2.97
C LEU A 94 6.14 -9.35 1.96
N GLY A 95 5.12 -10.13 1.56
CA GLY A 95 3.96 -9.57 0.86
C GLY A 95 3.10 -8.66 1.74
N ARG A 96 3.24 -8.78 3.06
CA ARG A 96 2.87 -7.75 4.04
C ARG A 96 4.16 -7.02 4.36
N ASP A 97 4.38 -5.81 3.87
CA ASP A 97 5.55 -5.08 4.35
C ASP A 97 5.33 -4.83 5.84
N GLN A 98 6.04 -5.55 6.73
CA GLN A 98 5.87 -5.43 8.19
C GLN A 98 6.65 -4.24 8.75
N GLU A 99 7.63 -3.74 7.99
CA GLU A 99 8.46 -2.59 8.34
C GLU A 99 8.06 -1.33 7.58
N TRP A 100 6.98 -1.39 6.81
CA TRP A 100 6.41 -0.29 6.04
C TRP A 100 6.39 1.03 6.79
N TRP A 101 6.08 1.01 8.09
CA TRP A 101 6.02 2.21 8.92
C TRP A 101 7.40 2.86 9.11
N LYS A 102 8.45 2.05 9.33
CA LYS A 102 9.82 2.56 9.46
C LYS A 102 10.33 3.07 8.12
N GLN A 103 10.11 2.30 7.05
CA GLN A 103 10.52 2.68 5.70
C GLN A 103 9.82 3.97 5.26
N LEU A 104 8.52 4.11 5.54
CA LEU A 104 7.76 5.33 5.25
C LEU A 104 8.39 6.54 5.93
N ILE A 105 8.74 6.44 7.23
CA ILE A 105 9.42 7.51 7.97
C ILE A 105 10.78 7.86 7.33
N ASP A 106 11.54 6.86 6.90
CA ASP A 106 12.84 7.10 6.24
C ASP A 106 12.64 7.86 4.92
N PHE A 107 11.64 7.50 4.11
CA PHE A 107 11.31 8.19 2.87
C PHE A 107 10.78 9.62 3.12
N GLU A 108 9.93 9.81 4.13
CA GLU A 108 9.45 11.12 4.56
C GLU A 108 10.55 12.04 5.07
N THR A 109 11.55 11.49 5.76
CA THR A 109 12.70 12.27 6.26
C THR A 109 13.56 12.83 5.12
N GLY A 110 13.58 12.13 3.98
CA GLY A 110 14.28 12.56 2.76
C GLY A 110 13.38 13.18 1.70
N ALA A 111 12.12 13.46 2.00
CA ALA A 111 11.12 13.89 1.03
C ALA A 111 11.31 15.34 0.58
N LEU A 112 11.09 15.58 -0.71
CA LEU A 112 10.92 16.92 -1.29
C LEU A 112 9.45 17.25 -1.51
N ILE A 113 8.64 16.24 -1.87
CA ILE A 113 7.20 16.39 -2.10
C ILE A 113 6.49 15.22 -1.46
N VAL A 114 5.47 15.51 -0.67
CA VAL A 114 4.52 14.55 -0.12
C VAL A 114 3.13 14.95 -0.60
N LYS A 115 2.46 14.05 -1.33
CA LYS A 115 1.07 14.21 -1.73
C LYS A 115 0.21 13.16 -1.04
N VAL A 116 -0.83 13.58 -0.34
CA VAL A 116 -1.69 12.69 0.46
C VAL A 116 -3.13 12.85 0.01
N TYR A 117 -3.79 11.72 -0.27
CA TYR A 117 -5.23 11.67 -0.39
C TYR A 117 -5.82 10.85 0.77
N VAL A 118 -6.83 11.41 1.43
CA VAL A 118 -7.58 10.77 2.50
C VAL A 118 -9.08 11.03 2.38
N SER A 119 -9.86 9.99 2.63
CA SER A 119 -11.32 10.00 2.49
C SER A 119 -12.06 10.19 3.81
N GLN A 120 -11.57 9.59 4.90
CA GLN A 120 -12.35 9.49 6.15
C GLN A 120 -11.73 10.17 7.37
N PHE A 121 -10.47 10.59 7.27
CA PHE A 121 -9.77 11.16 8.41
C PHE A 121 -8.76 12.21 7.99
N ILE A 122 -8.43 13.10 8.92
CA ILE A 122 -7.35 14.09 8.75
C ILE A 122 -6.02 13.35 8.74
N PRO A 123 -5.10 13.63 7.80
CA PRO A 123 -3.86 12.89 7.65
C PRO A 123 -2.97 13.09 8.89
N ILE A 124 -2.17 12.06 9.24
CA ILE A 124 -1.40 12.01 10.49
C ILE A 124 -0.60 13.30 10.79
N PRO A 125 0.13 13.92 9.85
CA PRO A 125 0.91 15.13 10.13
C PRO A 125 0.07 16.35 10.52
N PHE A 126 -1.25 16.28 10.34
CA PHE A 126 -2.18 17.36 10.61
C PHE A 126 -3.03 17.06 11.84
N GLN A 127 -2.85 15.90 12.49
CA GLN A 127 -3.65 15.50 13.65
C GLN A 127 -3.16 16.15 14.95
N THR A 128 -4.10 16.50 15.83
CA THR A 128 -3.83 16.79 17.24
C THR A 128 -3.65 15.48 18.02
N GLU A 129 -3.07 15.57 19.21
CA GLU A 129 -2.90 14.41 20.09
C GLU A 129 -4.26 13.77 20.43
N ALA A 130 -5.26 14.59 20.76
CA ALA A 130 -6.60 14.13 21.10
C ALA A 130 -7.28 13.42 19.92
N TYR A 131 -7.23 14.00 18.72
CA TYR A 131 -7.78 13.37 17.51
C TYR A 131 -7.10 12.03 17.21
N ALA A 132 -5.77 12.00 17.25
CA ALA A 132 -4.99 10.78 17.01
C ALA A 132 -5.38 9.68 18.00
N ARG A 133 -5.55 10.03 19.27
CA ARG A 133 -5.98 9.10 20.33
C ARG A 133 -7.37 8.53 20.06
N HIS A 134 -8.36 9.37 19.72
CA HIS A 134 -9.71 8.90 19.37
C HIS A 134 -9.68 7.94 18.19
N GLN A 135 -8.94 8.27 17.13
CA GLN A 135 -8.82 7.42 15.94
C GLN A 135 -8.17 6.06 16.27
N LEU A 136 -7.09 6.06 17.06
CA LEU A 136 -6.38 4.84 17.45
C LEU A 136 -7.24 3.91 18.33
N ILE A 137 -8.00 4.48 19.27
CA ILE A 137 -8.94 3.73 20.13
C ILE A 137 -10.04 3.10 19.27
N ALA A 138 -10.63 3.87 18.35
CA ALA A 138 -11.68 3.39 17.46
C ALA A 138 -11.20 2.25 16.55
N GLY A 139 -9.95 2.31 16.07
CA GLY A 139 -9.36 1.31 15.18
C GLY A 139 -9.13 -0.06 15.84
N ARG A 140 -8.93 -0.14 17.16
CA ARG A 140 -8.71 -1.39 17.94
C ARG A 140 -7.58 -2.31 17.44
N VAL A 141 -6.70 -1.82 16.57
CA VAL A 141 -5.53 -2.56 16.07
C VAL A 141 -4.36 -2.47 17.05
N ILE A 142 -4.19 -1.31 17.67
CA ILE A 142 -3.04 -1.00 18.53
C ILE A 142 -3.37 -1.32 19.99
N ARG A 143 -2.41 -1.96 20.69
CA ARG A 143 -2.54 -2.31 22.12
C ARG A 143 -2.06 -1.19 23.04
N ASP A 144 -0.95 -0.55 22.70
CA ASP A 144 -0.37 0.56 23.44
C ASP A 144 -0.71 1.88 22.73
N ILE A 145 -1.80 2.49 23.15
CA ILE A 145 -2.32 3.73 22.55
C ILE A 145 -1.38 4.90 22.83
N ASP A 146 -0.81 4.99 24.02
CA ASP A 146 0.06 6.11 24.41
C ASP A 146 1.34 6.13 23.58
N ALA A 147 2.00 4.97 23.42
CA ALA A 147 3.18 4.87 22.58
C ALA A 147 2.88 5.20 21.10
N ALA A 148 1.72 4.77 20.59
CA ALA A 148 1.33 5.05 19.21
C ALA A 148 0.97 6.53 18.98
N VAL A 149 0.29 7.16 19.93
CA VAL A 149 0.01 8.60 19.91
C VAL A 149 1.33 9.38 19.92
N GLN A 150 2.26 9.04 20.82
CA GLN A 150 3.57 9.66 20.88
C GLN A 150 4.32 9.53 19.54
N GLY A 151 4.35 8.33 18.96
CA GLY A 151 4.98 8.10 17.66
C GLY A 151 4.36 8.92 16.52
N ARG A 152 3.04 9.14 16.53
CA ARG A 152 2.37 10.04 15.58
C ARG A 152 2.81 11.49 15.78
N MET A 153 2.86 11.97 17.03
CA MET A 153 3.26 13.36 17.32
C MET A 153 4.73 13.62 16.97
N GLU A 154 5.62 12.64 17.22
CA GLU A 154 7.03 12.69 16.81
C GLU A 154 7.17 12.74 15.28
N ARG A 155 6.41 11.90 14.55
CA ARG A 155 6.35 11.93 13.08
C ARG A 155 5.83 13.27 12.56
N THR A 156 4.76 13.81 13.14
CA THR A 156 4.22 15.14 12.80
C THR A 156 5.27 16.23 12.96
N LYS A 157 5.97 16.25 14.10
CA LYS A 157 7.02 17.23 14.37
C LYS A 157 8.18 17.11 13.36
N LEU A 158 8.57 15.87 13.02
CA LEU A 158 9.64 15.61 12.05
C LEU A 158 9.23 16.12 10.67
N LEU A 159 8.04 15.78 10.18
CA LEU A 159 7.60 16.15 8.83
C LEU A 159 7.38 17.65 8.70
N LEU A 160 6.62 18.27 9.60
CA LEU A 160 6.34 19.71 9.56
C LEU A 160 7.57 20.58 9.86
N GLY A 161 8.59 20.01 10.52
CA GLY A 161 9.89 20.67 10.73
C GLY A 161 10.71 20.85 9.46
N GLN A 162 10.39 20.13 8.37
CA GLN A 162 11.07 20.25 7.08
C GLN A 162 10.51 21.39 6.20
N LEU A 163 9.37 21.97 6.57
CA LEU A 163 8.78 23.11 5.86
C LEU A 163 9.69 24.36 5.96
N PRO A 164 9.86 25.15 4.88
CA PRO A 164 9.17 25.06 3.59
C PRO A 164 9.96 24.26 2.52
N LYS A 165 11.02 23.52 2.89
CA LYS A 165 11.80 22.74 1.91
C LYS A 165 11.04 21.52 1.40
N LEU A 166 10.20 20.96 2.24
CA LEU A 166 9.24 19.92 1.90
C LEU A 166 7.95 20.57 1.39
N GLU A 167 7.45 20.13 0.26
CA GLU A 167 6.12 20.50 -0.25
C GLU A 167 5.08 19.47 0.18
N ILE A 168 4.00 19.89 0.84
CA ILE A 168 2.93 18.98 1.28
C ILE A 168 1.62 19.37 0.59
N TRP A 169 1.02 18.40 -0.11
CA TRP A 169 -0.21 18.56 -0.87
C TRP A 169 -1.25 17.56 -0.36
N VAL A 170 -2.34 18.04 0.21
CA VAL A 170 -3.40 17.23 0.80
C VAL A 170 -4.69 17.41 0.02
N LEU A 171 -5.23 16.28 -0.42
CA LEU A 171 -6.62 16.15 -0.86
C LEU A 171 -7.39 15.42 0.23
N ILE A 172 -8.43 16.07 0.75
CA ILE A 172 -9.23 15.52 1.84
C ILE A 172 -10.70 15.54 1.44
N ASP A 173 -11.40 14.43 1.56
CA ASP A 173 -12.84 14.44 1.37
C ASP A 173 -13.50 15.19 2.53
N GLU A 174 -14.55 15.95 2.23
CA GLU A 174 -15.24 16.80 3.20
C GLU A 174 -15.77 16.01 4.41
N GLU A 175 -16.08 14.72 4.24
CA GLU A 175 -16.51 13.81 5.31
C GLU A 175 -15.46 13.69 6.44
N ALA A 176 -14.17 13.79 6.13
CA ALA A 176 -13.10 13.73 7.11
C ALA A 176 -13.06 14.95 8.05
N LEU A 177 -13.75 16.05 7.71
CA LEU A 177 -13.83 17.27 8.52
C LEU A 177 -14.87 17.19 9.63
N ASP A 178 -15.73 16.16 9.67
CA ASP A 178 -16.76 15.99 10.69
C ASP A 178 -16.61 14.66 11.46
N PRO A 179 -15.47 14.42 12.14
CA PRO A 179 -15.23 13.20 12.89
C PRO A 179 -16.24 13.02 14.06
N PRO A 180 -16.63 11.78 14.41
CA PRO A 180 -17.51 11.51 15.55
C PRO A 180 -16.74 11.53 16.89
N ILE A 181 -16.18 12.70 17.24
CA ILE A 181 -15.43 12.96 18.48
C ILE A 181 -16.03 14.15 19.24
N PRO A 182 -15.65 14.40 20.51
CA PRO A 182 -16.12 15.56 21.27
C PRO A 182 -15.88 16.89 20.54
N VAL A 183 -16.77 17.85 20.77
CA VAL A 183 -16.81 19.13 20.02
C VAL A 183 -15.54 19.95 20.27
N GLU A 184 -15.02 19.92 21.49
CA GLU A 184 -13.77 20.55 21.90
C GLU A 184 -12.57 20.04 21.09
N ASP A 185 -12.42 18.72 20.97
CA ASP A 185 -11.32 18.09 20.23
C ASP A 185 -11.45 18.32 18.72
N LYS A 186 -12.70 18.31 18.22
CA LYS A 186 -13.00 18.65 16.82
C LYS A 186 -12.62 20.10 16.49
N ARG A 187 -12.94 21.04 17.40
CA ARG A 187 -12.61 22.46 17.25
C ARG A 187 -11.09 22.66 17.20
N GLU A 188 -10.36 22.07 18.15
CA GLU A 188 -8.89 22.11 18.18
C GLU A 188 -8.31 21.53 16.88
N GLN A 189 -8.81 20.38 16.45
CA GLN A 189 -8.34 19.72 15.24
C GLN A 189 -8.56 20.55 13.98
N LEU A 190 -9.74 21.15 13.81
CA LEU A 190 -10.03 21.99 12.65
C LEU A 190 -9.22 23.30 12.68
N GLN A 191 -8.93 23.85 13.87
CA GLN A 191 -8.03 25.00 14.00
C GLN A 191 -6.60 24.66 13.53
N VAL A 192 -6.04 23.54 13.97
CA VAL A 192 -4.69 23.09 13.52
C VAL A 192 -4.65 22.86 12.01
N LEU A 193 -5.69 22.23 11.45
CA LEU A 193 -5.80 22.03 10.01
C LEU A 193 -5.83 23.37 9.27
N LEU A 194 -6.64 24.33 9.76
CA LEU A 194 -6.75 25.67 9.18
C LEU A 194 -5.40 26.41 9.18
N ASP A 195 -4.68 26.38 10.31
CA ASP A 195 -3.37 27.03 10.45
C ASP A 195 -2.34 26.44 9.49
N LEU A 196 -2.38 25.13 9.24
CA LEU A 196 -1.46 24.45 8.32
C LEU A 196 -1.76 24.76 6.85
N THR A 197 -2.97 25.21 6.50
CA THR A 197 -3.29 25.66 5.13
C THR A 197 -2.53 26.90 4.67
N GLU A 198 -1.86 27.61 5.59
CA GLU A 198 -0.99 28.75 5.27
C GLU A 198 0.41 28.31 4.84
N ARG A 199 0.78 27.05 5.13
CA ARG A 199 2.14 26.51 4.92
C ARG A 199 2.15 25.28 4.00
N THR A 200 0.97 24.77 3.64
CA THR A 200 0.78 23.55 2.86
C THR A 200 -0.43 23.71 1.94
N SER A 201 -0.48 22.97 0.83
CA SER A 201 -1.64 22.94 -0.06
C SER A 201 -2.68 21.99 0.51
N VAL A 202 -3.78 22.49 1.07
CA VAL A 202 -4.92 21.66 1.51
C VAL A 202 -6.14 21.98 0.65
N ARG A 203 -6.68 20.97 -0.02
CA ARG A 203 -7.88 21.11 -0.85
C ARG A 203 -8.93 20.07 -0.48
N VAL A 204 -10.16 20.53 -0.29
CA VAL A 204 -11.29 19.70 0.12
C VAL A 204 -12.04 19.22 -1.11
N VAL A 205 -12.35 17.92 -1.16
CA VAL A 205 -13.25 17.32 -2.14
C VAL A 205 -14.67 17.36 -1.56
N PRO A 206 -15.63 18.08 -2.17
CA PRO A 206 -16.98 18.24 -1.62
C PRO A 206 -17.74 16.93 -1.44
N GLU A 207 -18.65 16.91 -0.44
CA GLU A 207 -19.54 15.79 -0.16
C GLU A 207 -20.31 15.30 -1.42
N ARG A 208 -20.66 14.00 -1.43
CA ARG A 208 -21.57 13.34 -2.40
C ARG A 208 -21.02 13.05 -3.81
N THR A 209 -19.71 12.99 -4.00
CA THR A 209 -19.16 12.49 -5.27
C THR A 209 -18.34 11.22 -5.06
N TRP A 210 -18.76 10.10 -5.64
CA TRP A 210 -17.84 8.98 -5.84
C TRP A 210 -16.77 9.40 -6.85
N HIS A 211 -15.53 9.02 -6.57
CA HIS A 211 -14.41 9.29 -7.44
C HIS A 211 -13.37 8.19 -7.34
N ILE A 212 -12.30 8.33 -8.11
CA ILE A 212 -11.26 7.29 -8.28
C ILE A 212 -10.40 7.04 -7.03
N GLY A 213 -10.69 7.74 -5.93
CA GLY A 213 -10.04 7.54 -4.62
C GLY A 213 -10.97 6.86 -3.60
N SER A 214 -12.25 6.65 -3.92
CA SER A 214 -13.20 6.04 -3.00
C SER A 214 -12.85 4.57 -2.64
N ASP A 215 -11.87 3.98 -3.31
CA ASP A 215 -11.32 2.64 -3.05
C ASP A 215 -10.17 2.64 -2.02
N GLY A 216 -9.68 3.79 -1.57
CA GLY A 216 -8.76 3.88 -0.44
C GLY A 216 -7.82 5.08 -0.42
N ASP A 217 -7.27 5.33 0.76
CA ASP A 217 -6.33 6.41 1.02
C ASP A 217 -4.92 6.04 0.54
N PHE A 218 -4.16 7.05 0.11
CA PHE A 218 -2.80 6.84 -0.35
C PHE A 218 -1.92 8.07 -0.21
N GLU A 219 -0.62 7.82 -0.21
CA GLU A 219 0.43 8.82 -0.16
C GLU A 219 1.41 8.63 -1.32
N LEU A 220 1.90 9.72 -1.90
CA LEU A 220 2.94 9.75 -2.91
C LEU A 220 4.12 10.54 -2.36
N ILE A 221 5.31 9.97 -2.44
CA ILE A 221 6.52 10.61 -1.93
C ILE A 221 7.54 10.71 -3.06
N THR A 222 8.03 11.92 -3.29
CA THR A 222 9.20 12.21 -4.11
C THR A 222 10.34 12.62 -3.20
N THR A 223 11.44 11.87 -3.23
CA THR A 223 12.60 12.12 -2.36
C THR A 223 13.67 12.95 -3.03
N SER A 224 14.52 13.57 -2.21
CA SER A 224 15.68 14.36 -2.65
C SER A 224 16.73 13.56 -3.43
N PHE A 225 16.76 12.24 -3.25
CA PHE A 225 17.64 11.32 -3.97
C PHE A 225 16.97 10.69 -5.22
N GLY A 226 15.81 11.22 -5.64
CA GLY A 226 15.17 10.88 -6.92
C GLY A 226 14.26 9.65 -6.89
N ALA A 227 13.95 9.09 -5.72
CA ALA A 227 12.97 8.03 -5.62
C ALA A 227 11.54 8.62 -5.68
N ASN A 228 10.67 7.94 -6.41
CA ASN A 228 9.23 8.18 -6.39
C ASN A 228 8.55 6.88 -5.93
N LEU A 229 7.72 6.98 -4.91
CA LEU A 229 6.99 5.84 -4.37
C LEU A 229 5.56 6.23 -4.04
N ALA A 230 4.70 5.22 -4.00
CA ALA A 230 3.35 5.35 -3.48
C ALA A 230 3.20 4.44 -2.26
N TYR A 231 2.49 4.90 -1.25
CA TYR A 231 2.16 4.12 -0.07
C TYR A 231 0.64 3.99 0.04
N MET A 232 0.15 2.76 -0.13
CA MET A 232 -1.29 2.44 -0.01
C MET A 232 -1.57 2.03 1.42
N TRP A 233 -2.44 2.77 2.10
CA TRP A 233 -2.76 2.49 3.50
C TRP A 233 -3.57 1.19 3.62
N ALA A 234 -3.18 0.32 4.57
CA ALA A 234 -4.00 -0.82 4.98
C ALA A 234 -3.85 -1.09 6.48
N GLN A 235 -4.92 -1.56 7.12
CA GLN A 235 -5.06 -1.59 8.58
C GLN A 235 -4.05 -2.49 9.30
N LEU A 236 -3.39 -3.43 8.60
CA LEU A 236 -2.48 -4.43 9.18
C LEU A 236 -1.15 -4.55 8.42
N GLY A 237 -0.76 -3.50 7.70
CA GLY A 237 0.41 -3.47 6.81
C GLY A 237 0.00 -3.00 5.44
N GLY A 238 0.28 -1.73 5.15
CA GLY A 238 0.05 -1.18 3.81
C GLY A 238 1.06 -1.69 2.81
N ARG A 239 0.97 -1.15 1.60
CA ARG A 239 1.81 -1.53 0.48
C ARG A 239 2.68 -0.36 0.06
N LEU A 240 3.98 -0.54 0.17
CA LEU A 240 4.95 0.34 -0.45
C LEU A 240 5.12 -0.05 -1.92
N VAL A 241 4.91 0.91 -2.81
CA VAL A 241 4.93 0.72 -4.26
C VAL A 241 6.10 1.50 -4.84
N HIS A 242 7.05 0.77 -5.42
CA HIS A 242 8.22 1.32 -6.12
C HIS A 242 8.14 1.21 -7.63
N ASP A 243 7.21 0.39 -8.15
CA ASP A 243 7.06 0.22 -9.59
C ASP A 243 6.65 1.54 -10.26
N ALA A 244 7.44 1.99 -11.23
CA ALA A 244 7.24 3.31 -11.83
C ALA A 244 5.92 3.44 -12.61
N VAL A 245 5.35 2.33 -13.09
CA VAL A 245 4.04 2.33 -13.77
C VAL A 245 2.93 2.48 -12.75
N GLU A 246 2.96 1.69 -11.67
CA GLU A 246 1.98 1.80 -10.58
C GLU A 246 2.04 3.18 -9.90
N VAL A 247 3.23 3.70 -9.61
CA VAL A 247 3.41 5.05 -9.02
C VAL A 247 2.82 6.14 -9.93
N ARG A 248 3.01 6.02 -11.25
CA ARG A 248 2.44 6.96 -12.22
C ARG A 248 0.92 6.87 -12.26
N GLU A 249 0.36 5.68 -12.16
CA GLU A 249 -1.10 5.50 -12.06
C GLU A 249 -1.66 6.19 -10.81
N MET A 250 -0.99 6.04 -9.66
CA MET A 250 -1.37 6.70 -8.43
C MET A 250 -1.24 8.23 -8.50
N ALA A 251 -0.22 8.75 -9.18
CA ALA A 251 -0.11 10.19 -9.45
C ALA A 251 -1.27 10.71 -10.32
N LEU A 252 -1.65 9.97 -11.37
CA LEU A 252 -2.82 10.30 -12.19
C LEU A 252 -4.13 10.25 -11.39
N ARG A 253 -4.27 9.30 -10.45
CA ARG A 253 -5.40 9.26 -9.52
C ARG A 253 -5.44 10.55 -8.69
N PHE A 254 -4.33 10.93 -8.06
CA PHE A 254 -4.25 12.16 -7.26
C PHE A 254 -4.70 13.38 -8.07
N ASP A 255 -4.18 13.55 -9.28
CA ASP A 255 -4.53 14.70 -10.13
C ASP A 255 -6.01 14.71 -10.52
N ARG A 256 -6.61 13.53 -10.78
CA ARG A 256 -8.05 13.40 -11.08
C ARG A 256 -8.94 13.70 -9.89
N ILE A 257 -8.51 13.36 -8.68
CA ILE A 257 -9.21 13.75 -7.43
C ILE A 257 -9.09 15.26 -7.26
N GLY A 258 -7.89 15.81 -7.45
CA GLY A 258 -7.63 17.24 -7.39
C GLY A 258 -8.45 18.05 -8.40
N ALA A 259 -8.79 17.48 -9.56
CA ALA A 259 -9.69 18.12 -10.52
C ALA A 259 -11.14 18.28 -10.01
N LYS A 260 -11.55 17.51 -9.00
CA LYS A 260 -12.86 17.61 -8.33
C LYS A 260 -12.81 18.42 -7.02
N ALA A 261 -11.62 18.63 -6.46
CA ALA A 261 -11.44 19.37 -5.22
C ALA A 261 -11.67 20.88 -5.41
N LEU A 262 -12.15 21.54 -4.36
CA LEU A 262 -12.21 22.99 -4.26
C LEU A 262 -10.81 23.61 -4.42
N THR A 263 -10.73 24.91 -4.69
CA THR A 263 -9.45 25.66 -4.61
C THR A 263 -8.97 25.72 -3.15
N GLU A 264 -7.70 26.04 -2.92
CA GLU A 264 -7.16 26.21 -1.57
C GLU A 264 -7.94 27.25 -0.77
N ASP A 265 -8.24 28.42 -1.37
CA ASP A 265 -8.99 29.48 -0.69
C ASP A 265 -10.42 29.06 -0.33
N SER A 266 -11.12 28.37 -1.25
CA SER A 266 -12.47 27.85 -0.98
C SER A 266 -12.46 26.73 0.05
N SER A 267 -11.40 25.92 0.08
CA SER A 267 -11.20 24.87 1.08
C SER A 267 -10.93 25.47 2.47
N ARG A 268 -10.07 26.50 2.53
CA ARG A 268 -9.78 27.25 3.76
C ARG A 268 -11.04 27.90 4.33
N GLU A 269 -11.85 28.50 3.45
CA GLU A 269 -13.13 29.08 3.83
C GLU A 269 -14.12 28.02 4.34
N LEU A 270 -14.22 26.87 3.68
CA LEU A 270 -15.06 25.77 4.14
C LEU A 270 -14.63 25.26 5.53
N ILE A 271 -13.33 25.07 5.76
CA ILE A 271 -12.79 24.65 7.06
C ILE A 271 -13.11 25.69 8.14
N ARG A 272 -12.94 26.98 7.84
CA ARG A 272 -13.30 28.09 8.75
C ARG A 272 -14.78 28.07 9.10
N GLN A 273 -15.68 27.93 8.12
CA GLN A 273 -17.12 27.84 8.36
C GLN A 273 -17.50 26.63 9.22
N ARG A 274 -16.85 25.47 9.02
CA ARG A 274 -17.06 24.29 9.86
C ARG A 274 -16.61 24.56 11.30
N LEU A 275 -15.46 25.21 11.48
CA LEU A 275 -14.95 25.60 12.79
C LEU A 275 -15.88 26.58 13.53
N GLU A 276 -16.41 27.60 12.83
CA GLU A 276 -17.35 28.59 13.40
C GLU A 276 -18.67 27.95 13.86
N ARG A 277 -19.17 26.93 13.15
CA ARG A 277 -20.39 26.20 13.54
C ARG A 277 -20.24 25.38 14.83
N LEU A 278 -19.01 25.14 15.28
CA LEU A 278 -18.71 24.42 16.52
C LEU A 278 -18.51 25.36 17.72
N GLN A 279 -18.58 26.68 17.53
CA GLN A 279 -18.51 27.67 18.61
C GLN A 279 -19.85 27.77 19.34
#